data_AF-A0A7C4B9T0-F1
#
_entry.id   AF-A0A7C4B9T0-F1
#
_cell.length_a   1.000
_cell.length_b   1.000
_cell.length_c   1.000
_cell.angle_alpha   90.00
_cell.angle_beta   90.00
_cell.angle_gamma   90.00
#
_symmetry.space_group_name_H-M   'P 1'
#
loop_
_entity.id
_entity.type
_entity.pdbx_description
1 polymer ?
#
loop_
_entity_poly.entity_id
_entity_poly.type
_entity_poly.pdbx_seq_one_letter_code
_entity_poly.pdbx_strand_id
1 'polypeptide(L)'
;SKYVITIIFNEGNTARQQIATLLQQSWSQLGFKVAVESYSWPKYLELVDHFQYQVMLLGWIPDYLDPDNFLMPFVWGGGAFSELEYRYNVPAADVGKYLSSIGLVVETEKFIVVAGEKGSGAKYTGPANKPIIVVSYVVDWDTTNANWEDPVSMVTLGAGGLKDIPLSALCKIAQRIIEPEVREAVIQAAVIYFNKQATLLMMGQSITGENYGSWVHGMHYPLSTFARYDLVWEDPDAPVVDTGVLNIRNDPETMVIGDIGWPDTFDPAKSYESFGWEIFWHIYGRLVTLWKEETEPIPELAVAWAFSKDMTELYFVVRGNVVAYDPWNGKTYPITAVDALFSIWRAVRLNLPGGPQWMIDEFIDVNASSVLTESELDSIARSQGLVTSFEGRSAEVHSLSELLRFFGYSGPTAGAVKFKLRFPYVPILQIFVTGVGSIIPMQYALGDQHQAALADSNNGRNPAAWAKYVGVGEEDATFKLLSTKPVSTGPYYVADYKEDSYILLKYNPYYWNATLWQELYGFKP
;
A
#
# COMPACT_ATOMS: atom_id res chain seq x y z
N SER A 1 -6.41 42.85 12.84
CA SER A 1 -5.89 42.19 11.63
C SER A 1 -6.67 42.60 10.37
N LYS A 2 -5.97 42.82 9.24
CA LYS A 2 -6.55 42.95 7.88
C LYS A 2 -6.83 41.59 7.23
N TYR A 3 -6.32 40.51 7.83
CA TYR A 3 -6.44 39.13 7.35
C TYR A 3 -7.22 38.30 8.38
N VAL A 4 -8.17 37.51 7.91
CA VAL A 4 -8.85 36.49 8.70
C VAL A 4 -8.19 35.16 8.37
N ILE A 5 -7.78 34.43 9.40
CA ILE A 5 -7.32 33.03 9.27
C ILE A 5 -8.57 32.15 9.47
N THR A 6 -8.96 31.41 8.45
CA THR A 6 -10.07 30.45 8.49
C THR A 6 -9.50 29.05 8.71
N ILE A 7 -9.93 28.43 9.80
CA ILE A 7 -9.68 27.03 10.11
C ILE A 7 -10.90 26.23 9.68
N ILE A 8 -10.71 25.28 8.77
CA ILE A 8 -11.80 24.40 8.31
C ILE A 8 -11.72 23.03 8.97
N PHE A 9 -12.88 22.42 9.24
CA PHE A 9 -13.00 21.02 9.65
C PHE A 9 -14.28 20.39 9.07
N ASN A 10 -14.40 19.07 9.13
CA ASN A 10 -15.61 18.39 8.68
C ASN A 10 -16.67 18.30 9.77
N GLU A 11 -17.93 18.49 9.39
CA GLU A 11 -19.09 18.33 10.26
C GLU A 11 -19.16 16.91 10.86
N GLY A 12 -19.72 16.81 12.07
CA GLY A 12 -19.83 15.55 12.81
C GLY A 12 -18.55 15.11 13.53
N ASN A 13 -17.40 15.78 13.34
CA ASN A 13 -16.16 15.47 14.04
C ASN A 13 -15.91 16.37 15.25
N THR A 14 -16.40 15.95 16.42
CA THR A 14 -16.26 16.69 17.69
C THR A 14 -14.80 16.97 18.06
N ALA A 15 -13.88 16.03 17.78
CA ALA A 15 -12.47 16.22 18.08
C ALA A 15 -11.85 17.36 17.25
N ARG A 16 -12.10 17.37 15.92
CA ARG A 16 -11.64 18.46 15.04
C ARG A 16 -12.29 19.80 15.38
N GLN A 17 -13.57 19.80 15.77
CA GLN A 17 -14.25 21.01 16.26
C GLN A 17 -13.57 21.59 17.51
N GLN A 18 -13.23 20.73 18.48
CA GLN A 18 -12.53 21.14 19.71
C GLN A 18 -11.13 21.69 19.40
N ILE A 19 -10.37 21.02 18.53
CA ILE A 19 -9.06 21.49 18.07
C ILE A 19 -9.20 22.87 17.41
N ALA A 20 -10.12 23.02 16.44
CA ALA A 20 -10.33 24.29 15.75
C ALA A 20 -10.72 25.42 16.71
N THR A 21 -11.57 25.13 17.71
CA THR A 21 -11.98 26.09 18.74
C THR A 21 -10.79 26.51 19.62
N LEU A 22 -9.96 25.55 20.04
CA LEU A 22 -8.77 25.83 20.86
C LEU A 22 -7.74 26.67 20.09
N LEU A 23 -7.52 26.35 18.82
CA LEU A 23 -6.65 27.13 17.92
C LEU A 23 -7.23 28.55 17.73
N GLN A 24 -8.52 28.68 17.47
CA GLN A 24 -9.19 29.98 17.35
C GLN A 24 -8.97 30.85 18.59
N GLN A 25 -9.18 30.30 19.79
CA GLN A 25 -8.98 31.02 21.04
C GLN A 25 -7.52 31.43 21.24
N SER A 26 -6.60 30.49 21.06
CA SER A 26 -5.17 30.70 21.32
C SER A 26 -4.56 31.69 20.33
N TRP A 27 -4.85 31.54 19.04
CA TRP A 27 -4.31 32.43 18.01
C TRP A 27 -4.96 33.81 18.01
N SER A 28 -6.22 33.93 18.45
CA SER A 28 -6.85 35.24 18.66
C SER A 28 -6.14 36.06 19.73
N GLN A 29 -5.58 35.41 20.77
CA GLN A 29 -4.78 36.10 21.80
C GLN A 29 -3.45 36.64 21.25
N LEU A 30 -2.95 36.09 20.14
CA LEU A 30 -1.78 36.61 19.42
C LEU A 30 -2.11 37.82 18.53
N GLY A 31 -3.38 38.25 18.48
CA GLY A 31 -3.85 39.41 17.71
C GLY A 31 -4.35 39.09 16.30
N PHE A 32 -4.43 37.80 15.93
CA PHE A 32 -5.04 37.37 14.68
C PHE A 32 -6.58 37.43 14.77
N LYS A 33 -7.23 37.65 13.63
CA LYS A 33 -8.68 37.38 13.51
C LYS A 33 -8.81 35.95 13.01
N VAL A 34 -9.45 35.08 13.78
CA VAL A 34 -9.56 33.66 13.43
C VAL A 34 -11.02 33.25 13.30
N ALA A 35 -11.39 32.70 12.16
CA ALA A 35 -12.70 32.11 11.89
C ALA A 35 -12.58 30.59 11.90
N VAL A 36 -13.67 29.92 12.26
CA VAL A 36 -13.79 28.47 12.21
C VAL A 36 -15.02 28.17 11.36
N GLU A 37 -14.84 27.31 10.36
CA GLU A 37 -15.90 26.91 9.43
C GLU A 37 -15.98 25.39 9.36
N SER A 38 -17.20 24.86 9.26
CA SER A 38 -17.45 23.44 9.09
C SER A 38 -18.06 23.16 7.73
N TYR A 39 -17.69 22.04 7.13
CA TYR A 39 -18.22 21.60 5.85
C TYR A 39 -18.61 20.12 5.92
N SER A 40 -19.58 19.69 5.11
CA SER A 40 -19.81 18.26 4.89
C SER A 40 -18.55 17.61 4.32
N TRP A 41 -18.32 16.31 4.59
CA TRP A 41 -17.09 15.63 4.19
C TRP A 41 -16.74 15.76 2.70
N PRO A 42 -17.68 15.55 1.74
CA PRO A 42 -17.38 15.73 0.33
C PRO A 42 -16.95 17.15 -0.03
N LYS A 43 -17.61 18.17 0.55
CA LYS A 43 -17.24 19.57 0.30
C LYS A 43 -15.91 19.92 0.95
N TYR A 44 -15.65 19.39 2.13
CA TYR A 44 -14.37 19.55 2.82
C TYR A 44 -13.21 19.03 1.96
N LEU A 45 -13.33 17.82 1.40
CA LEU A 45 -12.33 17.25 0.50
C LEU A 45 -12.12 18.09 -0.76
N GLU A 46 -13.20 18.54 -1.43
CA GLU A 46 -13.10 19.42 -2.60
C GLU A 46 -12.28 20.69 -2.31
N LEU A 47 -12.49 21.30 -1.13
CA LEU A 47 -11.72 22.47 -0.71
C LEU A 47 -10.24 22.12 -0.46
N VAL A 48 -9.98 20.98 0.16
CA VAL A 48 -8.62 20.48 0.44
C VAL A 48 -7.87 20.16 -0.85
N ASP A 49 -8.49 19.42 -1.76
CA ASP A 49 -7.88 18.97 -3.00
C ASP A 49 -7.40 20.16 -3.83
N HIS A 50 -8.16 21.25 -3.89
CA HIS A 50 -7.82 22.42 -4.69
C HIS A 50 -7.23 23.59 -3.89
N PHE A 51 -6.64 23.33 -2.72
CA PHE A 51 -5.96 24.34 -1.90
C PHE A 51 -6.83 25.57 -1.54
N GLN A 52 -8.15 25.39 -1.41
CA GLN A 52 -9.12 26.44 -1.07
C GLN A 52 -9.31 26.59 0.44
N TYR A 53 -8.21 26.51 1.19
CA TYR A 53 -8.17 26.61 2.65
C TYR A 53 -6.92 27.35 3.11
N GLN A 54 -6.93 27.81 4.35
CA GLN A 54 -5.74 28.40 4.99
C GLN A 54 -5.18 27.47 6.05
N VAL A 55 -6.06 26.83 6.83
CA VAL A 55 -5.71 25.78 7.79
C VAL A 55 -6.77 24.70 7.73
N MET A 56 -6.34 23.45 7.55
CA MET A 56 -7.20 22.28 7.53
C MET A 56 -6.84 21.32 8.66
N LEU A 57 -7.81 20.52 9.11
CA LEU A 57 -7.61 19.48 10.12
C LEU A 57 -7.95 18.11 9.52
N LEU A 58 -6.93 17.33 9.20
CA LEU A 58 -7.06 16.02 8.58
C LEU A 58 -6.41 14.94 9.45
N GLY A 59 -6.98 13.74 9.42
CA GLY A 59 -6.36 12.53 9.97
C GLY A 59 -5.86 11.66 8.82
N TRP A 60 -4.76 10.94 9.03
CA TRP A 60 -4.14 10.10 8.01
C TRP A 60 -3.69 8.78 8.61
N ILE A 61 -3.83 7.71 7.84
CA ILE A 61 -3.26 6.39 8.09
C ILE A 61 -2.52 6.02 6.80
N PRO A 62 -1.29 5.49 6.88
CA PRO A 62 -0.57 5.11 5.67
C PRO A 62 -1.28 3.95 4.96
N ASP A 63 -1.37 4.05 3.63
CA ASP A 63 -1.86 2.99 2.75
C ASP A 63 -0.99 1.73 2.84
N TYR A 64 0.32 1.92 2.99
CA TYR A 64 1.31 0.85 3.14
C TYR A 64 2.51 1.33 3.97
N LEU A 65 3.20 0.38 4.64
CA LEU A 65 4.29 0.68 5.57
C LEU A 65 5.61 1.01 4.88
N ASP A 66 5.69 2.22 4.32
CA ASP A 66 6.94 2.79 3.87
C ASP A 66 6.92 4.33 4.00
N PRO A 67 8.04 4.98 4.34
CA PRO A 67 8.11 6.44 4.39
C PRO A 67 7.70 7.16 3.10
N ASP A 68 7.79 6.50 1.95
CA ASP A 68 7.31 7.04 0.66
C ASP A 68 5.82 7.41 0.72
N ASN A 69 5.00 6.62 1.42
CA ASN A 69 3.58 6.87 1.58
C ASN A 69 3.24 8.06 2.52
N PHE A 70 4.26 8.68 3.12
CA PHE A 70 4.16 10.00 3.75
C PHE A 70 4.84 11.08 2.91
N LEU A 71 5.99 10.74 2.32
CA LEU A 71 6.81 11.70 1.59
C LEU A 71 6.12 12.18 0.32
N MET A 72 5.47 11.29 -0.43
CA MET A 72 4.76 11.65 -1.65
C MET A 72 3.51 12.49 -1.37
N PRO A 73 2.58 12.11 -0.46
CA PRO A 73 1.37 12.90 -0.20
C PRO A 73 1.61 14.23 0.52
N PHE A 74 2.64 14.32 1.39
CA PHE A 74 2.83 15.51 2.23
C PHE A 74 3.96 16.44 1.78
N VAL A 75 5.01 15.90 1.14
CA VAL A 75 6.28 16.62 0.95
C VAL A 75 6.58 16.89 -0.53
N TRP A 76 6.16 16.01 -1.44
CA TRP A 76 6.51 16.15 -2.87
C TRP A 76 6.00 17.46 -3.47
N GLY A 77 6.91 18.31 -3.95
CA GLY A 77 6.59 19.63 -4.50
C GLY A 77 6.10 19.67 -5.95
N GLY A 78 5.61 18.54 -6.49
CA GLY A 78 5.06 18.45 -7.85
C GLY A 78 6.10 18.48 -8.99
N GLY A 79 7.40 18.56 -8.68
CA GLY A 79 8.47 18.48 -9.66
C GLY A 79 8.59 17.09 -10.30
N ALA A 80 8.66 17.06 -11.63
CA ALA A 80 8.91 15.90 -12.45
C ALA A 80 10.28 16.00 -13.14
N PHE A 81 10.87 14.85 -13.50
CA PHE A 81 12.26 14.78 -13.94
C PHE A 81 12.43 13.82 -15.13
N SER A 82 13.04 14.32 -16.20
CA SER A 82 13.44 13.51 -17.36
C SER A 82 14.71 12.72 -17.08
N GLU A 83 15.58 13.24 -16.22
CA GLU A 83 16.74 12.54 -15.67
C GLU A 83 16.81 12.77 -14.16
N LEU A 84 17.03 11.71 -13.40
CA LEU A 84 17.17 11.77 -11.94
C LEU A 84 18.13 10.68 -11.48
N GLU A 85 19.25 11.08 -10.91
CA GLU A 85 20.34 10.18 -10.52
C GLU A 85 20.86 10.51 -9.12
N TYR A 86 21.40 9.50 -8.44
CA TYR A 86 22.15 9.70 -7.20
C TYR A 86 23.54 9.08 -7.29
N ARG A 87 24.48 9.66 -6.54
CA ARG A 87 25.81 9.11 -6.26
C ARG A 87 26.08 9.29 -4.79
N TYR A 88 26.64 8.30 -4.13
CA TYR A 88 27.02 8.38 -2.72
C TYR A 88 28.53 8.20 -2.56
N ASN A 89 29.06 8.63 -1.42
CA ASN A 89 30.50 8.70 -1.14
C ASN A 89 31.27 9.63 -2.11
N VAL A 90 30.63 10.72 -2.55
CA VAL A 90 31.26 11.70 -3.44
C VAL A 90 32.24 12.57 -2.64
N PRO A 91 33.50 12.74 -3.07
CA PRO A 91 34.41 13.71 -2.45
C PRO A 91 33.86 15.14 -2.57
N ALA A 92 34.02 15.96 -1.53
CA ALA A 92 33.49 17.35 -1.52
C ALA A 92 33.99 18.19 -2.71
N ALA A 93 35.24 17.99 -3.14
CA ALA A 93 35.82 18.66 -4.31
C ALA A 93 35.19 18.22 -5.65
N ASP A 94 34.51 17.07 -5.66
CA ASP A 94 33.95 16.43 -6.85
C ASP A 94 32.46 16.71 -7.03
N VAL A 95 31.78 17.32 -6.05
CA VAL A 95 30.35 17.69 -6.17
C VAL A 95 30.09 18.51 -7.43
N GLY A 96 30.98 19.48 -7.73
CA GLY A 96 30.91 20.32 -8.93
C GLY A 96 31.11 19.60 -10.26
N LYS A 97 31.50 18.33 -10.26
CA LYS A 97 31.59 17.51 -11.48
C LYS A 97 30.22 16.99 -11.92
N TYR A 98 29.23 16.98 -11.03
CA TYR A 98 27.92 16.38 -11.26
C TYR A 98 26.77 17.40 -11.30
N LEU A 99 27.01 18.60 -10.78
CA LEU A 99 26.01 19.66 -10.68
C LEU A 99 26.46 20.93 -11.41
N SER A 100 25.56 21.55 -12.18
CA SER A 100 25.71 22.92 -12.70
C SER A 100 25.33 23.97 -11.66
N SER A 101 24.31 23.68 -10.85
CA SER A 101 23.81 24.51 -9.77
C SER A 101 23.46 23.65 -8.55
N ILE A 102 23.62 24.18 -7.34
CA ILE A 102 23.22 23.49 -6.09
C ILE A 102 21.92 24.13 -5.62
N GLY A 103 20.86 23.32 -5.52
CA GLY A 103 19.55 23.75 -5.03
C GLY A 103 19.36 23.54 -3.53
N LEU A 104 19.92 22.47 -2.96
CA LEU A 104 19.85 22.19 -1.53
C LEU A 104 21.14 21.53 -1.00
N VAL A 105 21.45 21.79 0.27
CA VAL A 105 22.45 21.05 1.06
C VAL A 105 21.86 20.77 2.43
N VAL A 106 21.78 19.50 2.81
CA VAL A 106 21.21 19.07 4.09
C VAL A 106 22.14 18.06 4.75
N GLU A 107 22.60 18.37 5.95
CA GLU A 107 23.33 17.42 6.79
C GLU A 107 22.31 16.53 7.52
N THR A 108 22.45 15.22 7.35
CA THR A 108 21.63 14.19 8.02
C THR A 108 22.47 13.51 9.09
N GLU A 109 21.95 12.47 9.74
CA GLU A 109 22.72 11.77 10.78
C GLU A 109 24.04 11.21 10.23
N LYS A 110 23.97 10.45 9.13
CA LYS A 110 25.10 9.70 8.55
C LYS A 110 25.75 10.37 7.33
N PHE A 111 25.03 11.20 6.59
CA PHE A 111 25.49 11.76 5.30
C PHE A 111 25.27 13.27 5.21
N ILE A 112 25.85 13.88 4.18
CA ILE A 112 25.41 15.18 3.69
C ILE A 112 24.76 14.96 2.33
N VAL A 113 23.51 15.38 2.16
CA VAL A 113 22.77 15.27 0.91
C VAL A 113 22.81 16.61 0.19
N VAL A 114 23.28 16.60 -1.05
CA VAL A 114 23.36 17.76 -1.94
C VAL A 114 22.51 17.45 -3.16
N ALA A 115 21.54 18.31 -3.47
CA ALA A 115 20.74 18.17 -4.69
C ALA A 115 20.82 19.41 -5.58
N GLY A 116 20.80 19.21 -6.90
CA GLY A 116 20.87 20.31 -7.85
C GLY A 116 20.70 19.89 -9.30
N GLU A 117 20.72 20.87 -10.20
CA GLU A 117 20.61 20.61 -11.63
C GLU A 117 21.85 19.84 -12.11
N LYS A 118 21.60 18.82 -12.93
CA LYS A 118 22.63 18.00 -13.55
C LYS A 118 23.50 18.87 -14.47
N GLY A 119 24.81 18.76 -14.30
CA GLY A 119 25.78 19.51 -15.11
C GLY A 119 27.17 19.52 -14.49
N SER A 120 27.95 20.56 -14.74
CA SER A 120 29.25 20.75 -14.08
C SER A 120 29.52 22.23 -13.82
N GLY A 121 30.41 22.50 -12.87
CA GLY A 121 30.87 23.85 -12.54
C GLY A 121 30.29 24.42 -11.23
N ALA A 122 29.37 23.72 -10.56
CA ALA A 122 28.89 24.15 -9.26
C ALA A 122 30.03 24.19 -8.22
N LYS A 123 30.05 25.22 -7.37
CA LYS A 123 31.02 25.34 -6.29
C LYS A 123 30.40 24.89 -4.97
N TYR A 124 30.82 23.72 -4.47
CA TYR A 124 30.42 23.24 -3.16
C TYR A 124 31.27 23.89 -2.05
N THR A 125 30.61 24.56 -1.10
CA THR A 125 31.23 25.20 0.07
C THR A 125 30.62 24.72 1.39
N GLY A 126 29.85 23.63 1.36
CA GLY A 126 29.22 23.06 2.55
C GLY A 126 30.19 22.24 3.40
N PRO A 127 29.69 21.62 4.50
CA PRO A 127 30.49 20.75 5.36
C PRO A 127 31.09 19.56 4.59
N ALA A 128 32.20 19.03 5.09
CA ALA A 128 32.88 17.85 4.51
C ALA A 128 33.26 16.82 5.60
N ASN A 129 32.54 16.85 6.72
CA ASN A 129 32.71 15.99 7.90
C ASN A 129 32.04 14.62 7.76
N LYS A 130 31.21 14.41 6.72
CA LYS A 130 30.48 13.18 6.45
C LYS A 130 30.57 12.81 4.97
N PRO A 131 30.34 11.54 4.59
CA PRO A 131 30.19 11.16 3.19
C PRO A 131 29.06 11.93 2.52
N ILE A 132 29.27 12.34 1.25
CA ILE A 132 28.32 13.16 0.52
C ILE A 132 27.53 12.29 -0.46
N ILE A 133 26.21 12.49 -0.45
CA ILE A 133 25.27 12.02 -1.47
C ILE A 133 24.97 13.20 -2.39
N VAL A 134 25.18 13.01 -3.69
CA VAL A 134 24.81 13.98 -4.72
C VAL A 134 23.61 13.44 -5.50
N VAL A 135 22.51 14.18 -5.45
CA VAL A 135 21.31 13.96 -6.27
C VAL A 135 21.33 14.98 -7.42
N SER A 136 21.40 14.50 -8.64
CA SER A 136 21.40 15.35 -9.84
C SER A 136 20.13 15.12 -10.65
N TYR A 137 19.56 16.19 -11.19
CA TYR A 137 18.32 16.12 -11.95
C TYR A 137 18.29 17.00 -13.19
N VAL A 138 17.49 16.60 -14.17
CA VAL A 138 17.00 17.44 -15.27
C VAL A 138 15.49 17.50 -15.12
N VAL A 139 14.96 18.72 -14.93
CA VAL A 139 13.52 18.94 -14.72
C VAL A 139 12.78 18.69 -16.03
N ASP A 140 11.70 17.91 -15.96
CA ASP A 140 10.68 17.88 -16.99
C ASP A 140 9.69 19.02 -16.73
N TRP A 141 9.93 20.15 -17.38
CA TRP A 141 9.13 21.37 -17.18
C TRP A 141 7.70 21.24 -17.72
N ASP A 142 7.45 20.39 -18.71
CA ASP A 142 6.10 20.22 -19.25
C ASP A 142 5.21 19.55 -18.21
N THR A 143 5.66 18.42 -17.65
CA THR A 143 4.94 17.70 -16.58
C THR A 143 4.89 18.52 -15.29
N THR A 144 6.00 19.18 -14.92
CA THR A 144 6.06 20.01 -13.71
C THR A 144 5.07 21.18 -13.77
N ASN A 145 5.02 21.89 -14.91
CA ASN A 145 4.09 23.00 -15.08
C ASN A 145 2.64 22.52 -15.08
N ALA A 146 2.36 21.37 -15.70
CA ALA A 146 1.02 20.77 -15.67
C ALA A 146 0.58 20.46 -14.22
N ASN A 147 1.46 19.86 -13.40
CA ASN A 147 1.17 19.61 -11.98
C ASN A 147 0.90 20.90 -11.19
N TRP A 148 1.50 22.02 -11.60
CA TRP A 148 1.41 23.30 -10.90
C TRP A 148 0.28 24.21 -11.35
N GLU A 149 -0.27 23.99 -12.55
CA GLU A 149 -1.37 24.77 -13.12
C GLU A 149 -2.71 24.42 -12.46
N ASP A 150 -2.97 23.12 -12.26
CA ASP A 150 -4.15 22.61 -11.56
C ASP A 150 -3.75 21.58 -10.48
N PRO A 151 -3.19 22.04 -9.34
CA PRO A 151 -2.66 21.15 -8.33
C PRO A 151 -3.79 20.50 -7.53
N VAL A 152 -3.63 19.21 -7.29
CA VAL A 152 -4.48 18.39 -6.42
C VAL A 152 -3.64 18.00 -5.21
N SER A 153 -4.05 18.47 -4.04
CA SER A 153 -3.39 18.19 -2.76
C SER A 153 -3.26 16.70 -2.54
N MET A 154 -2.09 16.26 -2.07
CA MET A 154 -1.72 14.87 -1.81
C MET A 154 -1.66 13.95 -3.04
N VAL A 155 -1.94 14.48 -4.24
CA VAL A 155 -1.93 13.72 -5.49
C VAL A 155 -0.86 14.25 -6.45
N THR A 156 -0.99 15.49 -6.93
CA THR A 156 0.00 16.11 -7.83
C THR A 156 0.94 17.07 -7.11
N LEU A 157 0.58 17.47 -5.88
CA LEU A 157 1.36 18.34 -5.02
C LEU A 157 1.12 17.97 -3.55
N GLY A 158 2.18 18.00 -2.74
CA GLY A 158 2.07 17.70 -1.32
C GLY A 158 1.09 18.62 -0.59
N ALA A 159 0.53 18.15 0.53
CA ALA A 159 -0.52 18.84 1.28
C ALA A 159 -0.22 20.31 1.64
N GLY A 160 1.05 20.68 1.78
CA GLY A 160 1.44 22.07 2.08
C GLY A 160 1.42 23.02 0.86
N GLY A 161 1.19 22.52 -0.36
CA GLY A 161 1.18 23.31 -1.59
C GLY A 161 2.56 23.86 -1.99
N LEU A 162 3.63 23.29 -1.44
CA LEU A 162 4.99 23.78 -1.62
C LEU A 162 5.55 23.36 -3.00
N LYS A 163 5.76 24.32 -3.90
CA LYS A 163 6.41 24.10 -5.20
C LYS A 163 7.92 24.20 -5.06
N ASP A 164 8.61 23.07 -4.87
CA ASP A 164 10.06 23.02 -4.61
C ASP A 164 10.73 21.87 -5.39
N ILE A 165 11.51 22.23 -6.41
CA ILE A 165 12.17 21.26 -7.32
C ILE A 165 13.24 20.42 -6.60
N PRO A 166 14.21 21.02 -5.88
CA PRO A 166 15.19 20.23 -5.13
C PRO A 166 14.55 19.23 -4.15
N LEU A 167 13.50 19.63 -3.43
CA LEU A 167 12.77 18.76 -2.52
C LEU A 167 12.04 17.64 -3.29
N SER A 168 11.36 17.96 -4.40
CA SER A 168 10.74 16.96 -5.26
C SER A 168 11.73 15.92 -5.76
N ALA A 169 12.98 16.32 -6.06
CA ALA A 169 14.02 15.41 -6.50
C ALA A 169 14.38 14.41 -5.39
N LEU A 170 14.47 14.85 -4.12
CA LEU A 170 14.69 13.96 -2.99
C LEU A 170 13.54 12.97 -2.81
N CYS A 171 12.29 13.42 -2.93
CA CYS A 171 11.12 12.55 -2.84
C CYS A 171 11.15 11.43 -3.89
N LYS A 172 11.30 11.81 -5.18
CA LYS A 172 11.27 10.84 -6.29
C LYS A 172 12.51 9.95 -6.34
N ILE A 173 13.69 10.42 -5.95
CA ILE A 173 14.89 9.57 -5.97
C ILE A 173 14.89 8.57 -4.82
N ALA A 174 14.29 8.91 -3.67
CA ALA A 174 14.16 7.99 -2.53
C ALA A 174 13.42 6.70 -2.90
N GLN A 175 12.49 6.74 -3.87
CA GLN A 175 11.82 5.54 -4.38
C GLN A 175 12.81 4.59 -5.08
N ARG A 176 13.87 5.10 -5.71
CA ARG A 176 14.75 4.31 -6.60
C ARG A 176 16.05 3.85 -5.95
N ILE A 177 16.35 4.30 -4.73
CA ILE A 177 17.58 3.95 -4.02
C ILE A 177 17.42 2.58 -3.37
N ILE A 178 18.35 1.66 -3.68
CA ILE A 178 18.31 0.28 -3.19
C ILE A 178 19.15 0.08 -1.92
N GLU A 179 20.13 0.94 -1.66
CA GLU A 179 20.94 0.87 -0.44
C GLU A 179 20.18 1.48 0.76
N PRO A 180 19.83 0.71 1.80
CA PRO A 180 18.97 1.19 2.88
C PRO A 180 19.49 2.46 3.58
N GLU A 181 20.80 2.53 3.88
CA GLU A 181 21.39 3.69 4.55
C GLU A 181 21.41 4.97 3.69
N VAL A 182 21.58 4.80 2.37
CA VAL A 182 21.56 5.93 1.43
C VAL A 182 20.11 6.42 1.28
N ARG A 183 19.15 5.49 1.17
CA ARG A 183 17.71 5.81 1.09
C ARG A 183 17.24 6.53 2.35
N GLU A 184 17.58 6.00 3.52
CA GLU A 184 17.30 6.61 4.82
C GLU A 184 17.82 8.05 4.88
N ALA A 185 19.06 8.29 4.47
CA ALA A 185 19.64 9.62 4.46
C ALA A 185 18.92 10.58 3.51
N VAL A 186 18.51 10.14 2.32
CA VAL A 186 17.76 11.00 1.38
C VAL A 186 16.38 11.35 1.94
N ILE A 187 15.68 10.38 2.54
CA ILE A 187 14.39 10.63 3.20
C ILE A 187 14.56 11.61 4.38
N GLN A 188 15.56 11.37 5.24
CA GLN A 188 15.89 12.29 6.35
C GLN A 188 16.17 13.71 5.83
N ALA A 189 16.93 13.85 4.74
CA ALA A 189 17.22 15.15 4.16
C ALA A 189 15.95 15.87 3.68
N ALA A 190 15.05 15.15 3.00
CA ALA A 190 13.77 15.69 2.56
C ALA A 190 12.93 16.17 3.75
N VAL A 191 12.80 15.34 4.80
CA VAL A 191 12.03 15.67 6.01
C VAL A 191 12.65 16.84 6.78
N ILE A 192 13.97 16.86 6.97
CA ILE A 192 14.67 17.98 7.64
C ILE A 192 14.47 19.29 6.87
N TYR A 193 14.57 19.25 5.55
CA TYR A 193 14.35 20.43 4.72
C TYR A 193 12.90 20.89 4.77
N PHE A 194 11.95 19.97 4.62
CA PHE A 194 10.52 20.25 4.68
C PHE A 194 10.08 20.84 6.03
N ASN A 195 10.58 20.29 7.14
CA ASN A 195 10.25 20.79 8.49
C ASN A 195 10.70 22.25 8.71
N LYS A 196 11.71 22.73 7.99
CA LYS A 196 12.12 24.15 8.04
C LYS A 196 11.15 25.08 7.30
N GLN A 197 10.34 24.55 6.39
CA GLN A 197 9.31 25.31 5.66
C GLN A 197 8.04 25.51 6.49
N ALA A 198 7.82 24.66 7.51
CA ALA A 198 6.70 24.74 8.46
C ALA A 198 5.31 24.83 7.79
N THR A 199 5.13 24.14 6.66
CA THR A 199 3.86 24.10 5.90
C THR A 199 2.84 23.11 6.48
N LEU A 200 3.29 22.16 7.31
CA LEU A 200 2.48 21.15 7.94
C LEU A 200 2.97 20.88 9.37
N LEU A 201 2.02 20.78 10.31
CA LEU A 201 2.28 20.31 11.67
C LEU A 201 1.64 18.93 11.83
N MET A 202 2.46 17.88 11.81
CA MET A 202 2.00 16.53 12.08
C MET A 202 1.92 16.31 13.59
N MET A 203 0.71 16.07 14.10
CA MET A 203 0.49 15.62 15.48
C MET A 203 0.18 14.13 15.44
N GLY A 204 1.08 13.32 16.00
CA GLY A 204 0.86 11.89 16.17
C GLY A 204 0.08 11.61 17.45
N GLN A 205 -0.89 10.70 17.36
CA GLN A 205 -1.45 10.05 18.54
C GLN A 205 -0.60 8.81 18.82
N SER A 206 0.20 8.83 19.89
CA SER A 206 1.12 7.72 20.21
C SER A 206 0.43 6.52 20.86
N ILE A 207 -0.85 6.66 21.23
CA ILE A 207 -1.65 5.60 21.86
C ILE A 207 -3.06 5.63 21.25
N THR A 208 -3.37 4.64 20.43
CA THR A 208 -4.75 4.31 20.06
C THR A 208 -5.27 3.31 21.10
N GLY A 209 -6.48 3.52 21.61
CA GLY A 209 -7.10 2.61 22.57
C GLY A 209 -8.47 2.21 22.06
N GLU A 210 -8.66 0.93 21.78
CA GLU A 210 -9.98 0.35 21.73
C GLU A 210 -10.27 -0.35 23.06
N ASN A 211 -11.54 -0.40 23.42
CA ASN A 211 -11.97 -1.02 24.67
C ASN A 211 -12.75 -2.28 24.33
N TYR A 212 -12.25 -3.42 24.80
CA TYR A 212 -12.96 -4.70 24.77
C TYR A 212 -13.14 -5.21 26.20
N GLY A 213 -14.06 -6.17 26.37
CA GLY A 213 -14.25 -6.84 27.65
C GLY A 213 -12.95 -7.50 28.09
N SER A 214 -12.68 -7.53 29.40
CA SER A 214 -11.46 -8.17 29.94
C SER A 214 -11.37 -9.67 29.69
N TRP A 215 -12.48 -10.26 29.20
CA TRP A 215 -12.62 -11.65 28.79
C TRP A 215 -12.25 -11.90 27.32
N VAL A 216 -11.92 -10.87 26.54
CA VAL A 216 -11.52 -10.99 25.12
C VAL A 216 -9.99 -11.03 25.01
N HIS A 217 -9.48 -12.02 24.26
CA HIS A 217 -8.06 -12.32 24.11
C HIS A 217 -7.68 -12.45 22.64
N GLY A 218 -6.38 -12.33 22.34
CA GLY A 218 -5.85 -12.50 20.97
C GLY A 218 -5.97 -11.28 20.05
N MET A 219 -6.73 -10.26 20.47
CA MET A 219 -6.76 -8.96 19.79
C MET A 219 -5.38 -8.30 19.82
N HIS A 220 -4.96 -7.72 18.70
CA HIS A 220 -3.67 -7.04 18.50
C HIS A 220 -3.81 -5.93 17.48
N TYR A 221 -2.87 -4.98 17.47
CA TYR A 221 -2.96 -3.76 16.66
C TYR A 221 -1.86 -3.69 15.60
N PRO A 222 -2.07 -4.29 14.42
CA PRO A 222 -1.14 -4.09 13.32
C PRO A 222 -1.07 -2.60 12.90
N LEU A 223 0.07 -2.20 12.33
CA LEU A 223 0.30 -0.79 11.96
C LEU A 223 -0.40 -0.34 10.67
N SER A 224 -0.63 -1.24 9.70
CA SER A 224 -1.27 -0.92 8.41
C SER A 224 -2.24 -2.00 7.92
N THR A 225 -2.59 -2.94 8.79
CA THR A 225 -3.52 -4.03 8.47
C THR A 225 -4.62 -4.06 9.54
N PHE A 226 -5.38 -5.14 9.58
CA PHE A 226 -6.43 -5.36 10.57
C PHE A 226 -6.13 -6.61 11.39
N ALA A 227 -6.59 -6.62 12.64
CA ALA A 227 -6.38 -7.75 13.53
C ALA A 227 -6.98 -9.02 12.91
N ARG A 228 -6.26 -10.14 13.00
CA ARG A 228 -6.78 -11.44 12.55
C ARG A 228 -7.90 -11.93 13.48
N TYR A 229 -9.14 -11.83 13.02
CA TYR A 229 -10.34 -12.26 13.77
C TYR A 229 -10.39 -13.75 14.04
N ASP A 230 -9.78 -14.54 13.16
CA ASP A 230 -9.56 -15.94 13.41
C ASP A 230 -8.47 -16.18 14.46
N LEU A 231 -7.94 -15.20 15.18
CA LEU A 231 -7.06 -15.43 16.33
C LEU A 231 -7.67 -14.91 17.64
N VAL A 232 -8.85 -14.30 17.57
CA VAL A 232 -9.57 -13.73 18.71
C VAL A 232 -10.39 -14.83 19.38
N TRP A 233 -10.40 -14.83 20.71
CA TRP A 233 -11.18 -15.76 21.52
C TRP A 233 -11.62 -15.11 22.83
N GLU A 234 -12.55 -15.75 23.54
CA GLU A 234 -13.05 -15.25 24.81
C GLU A 234 -13.09 -16.32 25.91
N ASP A 235 -13.13 -15.87 27.17
CA ASP A 235 -13.31 -16.76 28.32
C ASP A 235 -14.67 -17.50 28.25
N PRO A 236 -14.78 -18.76 28.72
CA PRO A 236 -16.02 -19.54 28.63
C PRO A 236 -17.23 -18.94 29.37
N ASP A 237 -17.01 -18.03 30.30
CA ASP A 237 -18.04 -17.33 31.08
C ASP A 237 -18.29 -15.89 30.60
N ALA A 238 -17.81 -15.54 29.40
CA ALA A 238 -18.09 -14.27 28.75
C ALA A 238 -19.61 -13.99 28.65
N PRO A 239 -20.06 -12.73 28.81
CA PRO A 239 -21.47 -12.39 28.74
C PRO A 239 -22.09 -12.62 27.35
N VAL A 240 -23.11 -13.48 27.30
CA VAL A 240 -23.86 -13.77 26.06
C VAL A 240 -25.17 -12.98 26.01
N VAL A 241 -25.28 -12.11 25.01
CA VAL A 241 -26.46 -11.30 24.68
C VAL A 241 -26.98 -11.60 23.27
N ASP A 242 -28.25 -11.29 23.05
CA ASP A 242 -28.84 -11.31 21.71
C ASP A 242 -28.38 -10.07 20.94
N THR A 243 -27.93 -10.25 19.70
CA THR A 243 -27.46 -9.16 18.84
C THR A 243 -28.59 -8.37 18.21
N GLY A 244 -29.81 -8.93 18.18
CA GLY A 244 -30.95 -8.40 17.43
C GLY A 244 -30.85 -8.63 15.92
N VAL A 245 -29.81 -9.32 15.44
CA VAL A 245 -29.54 -9.59 14.02
C VAL A 245 -29.58 -11.09 13.79
N LEU A 246 -30.44 -11.55 12.88
CA LEU A 246 -30.54 -12.97 12.48
C LEU A 246 -30.74 -13.99 13.63
N ASN A 247 -31.22 -13.54 14.80
CA ASN A 247 -31.25 -14.34 16.04
C ASN A 247 -29.88 -14.89 16.47
N ILE A 248 -28.80 -14.23 16.05
CA ILE A 248 -27.43 -14.55 16.42
C ILE A 248 -27.15 -13.96 17.81
N ARG A 249 -26.39 -14.69 18.62
CA ARG A 249 -25.90 -14.25 19.94
C ARG A 249 -24.38 -14.11 19.86
N ASN A 250 -23.77 -13.26 20.68
CA ASN A 250 -22.31 -13.23 20.86
C ASN A 250 -21.87 -14.36 21.80
N ASP A 251 -22.23 -15.60 21.47
CA ASP A 251 -21.74 -16.77 22.22
C ASP A 251 -20.27 -17.06 21.86
N PRO A 252 -19.59 -18.01 22.55
CA PRO A 252 -18.18 -18.29 22.31
C PRO A 252 -17.80 -18.73 20.89
N GLU A 253 -18.78 -19.04 20.03
CA GLU A 253 -18.58 -19.36 18.61
C GLU A 253 -18.72 -18.14 17.70
N THR A 254 -19.12 -16.99 18.24
CA THR A 254 -19.53 -15.81 17.47
C THR A 254 -18.95 -14.51 18.01
N MET A 255 -18.06 -13.90 17.22
CA MET A 255 -17.63 -12.52 17.45
C MET A 255 -18.58 -11.53 16.78
N VAL A 256 -18.92 -10.45 17.49
CA VAL A 256 -19.82 -9.39 17.00
C VAL A 256 -19.09 -8.06 17.07
N ILE A 257 -18.95 -7.41 15.92
CA ILE A 257 -18.34 -6.08 15.79
C ILE A 257 -19.44 -5.10 15.41
N GLY A 258 -19.60 -4.04 16.21
CA GLY A 258 -20.45 -2.91 15.88
C GLY A 258 -19.59 -1.81 15.27
N ASP A 259 -19.85 -1.47 14.02
CA ASP A 259 -19.11 -0.45 13.27
C ASP A 259 -20.07 0.55 12.61
N ILE A 260 -19.54 1.66 12.13
CA ILE A 260 -20.25 2.79 11.53
C ILE A 260 -20.16 2.81 9.99
N GLY A 261 -19.55 1.80 9.38
CA GLY A 261 -19.22 1.75 7.95
C GLY A 261 -19.93 0.65 7.14
N TRP A 262 -19.85 0.78 5.82
CA TRP A 262 -20.22 -0.22 4.82
C TRP A 262 -19.17 -0.18 3.70
N PRO A 263 -18.75 -1.32 3.12
CA PRO A 263 -17.75 -1.29 2.07
C PRO A 263 -18.38 -0.74 0.79
N ASP A 264 -17.63 0.07 0.03
CA ASP A 264 -18.12 0.58 -1.27
C ASP A 264 -18.57 -0.59 -2.17
N THR A 265 -17.73 -1.63 -2.24
CA THR A 265 -18.05 -2.91 -2.84
C THR A 265 -17.30 -4.06 -2.14
N PHE A 266 -17.64 -5.31 -2.46
CA PHE A 266 -16.79 -6.44 -2.10
C PHE A 266 -15.61 -6.67 -3.05
N ASP A 267 -15.36 -5.81 -4.05
CA ASP A 267 -14.28 -5.97 -5.01
C ASP A 267 -12.99 -5.24 -4.58
N PRO A 268 -11.86 -5.96 -4.42
CA PRO A 268 -10.59 -5.34 -4.04
C PRO A 268 -10.01 -4.37 -5.07
N ALA A 269 -10.51 -4.37 -6.31
CA ALA A 269 -10.13 -3.38 -7.32
C ALA A 269 -10.78 -2.00 -7.11
N LYS A 270 -11.79 -1.89 -6.23
CA LYS A 270 -12.55 -0.65 -5.99
C LYS A 270 -12.42 -0.15 -4.56
N SER A 271 -12.72 -1.00 -3.58
CA SER A 271 -12.84 -0.51 -2.20
C SER A 271 -11.47 -0.16 -1.65
N TYR A 272 -11.32 1.13 -1.33
CA TYR A 272 -10.08 1.72 -0.84
C TYR A 272 -10.20 2.19 0.62
N GLU A 273 -11.42 2.35 1.10
CA GLU A 273 -11.66 2.78 2.49
C GLU A 273 -11.41 1.63 3.50
N SER A 274 -11.17 2.02 4.76
CA SER A 274 -10.67 1.12 5.81
C SER A 274 -11.61 -0.03 6.15
N PHE A 275 -12.94 0.17 6.11
CA PHE A 275 -13.92 -0.87 6.44
C PHE A 275 -13.89 -2.01 5.42
N GLY A 276 -13.92 -1.70 4.13
CA GLY A 276 -13.82 -2.70 3.06
C GLY A 276 -12.50 -3.44 3.10
N TRP A 277 -11.41 -2.73 3.42
CA TRP A 277 -10.13 -3.36 3.67
C TRP A 277 -10.19 -4.32 4.86
N GLU A 278 -10.77 -3.94 6.00
CA GLU A 278 -10.97 -4.86 7.12
C GLU A 278 -11.61 -6.19 6.67
N ILE A 279 -12.74 -6.11 5.97
CA ILE A 279 -13.41 -7.31 5.43
C ILE A 279 -12.48 -8.11 4.52
N PHE A 280 -11.75 -7.44 3.61
CA PHE A 280 -10.84 -8.11 2.68
C PHE A 280 -9.74 -8.90 3.38
N TRP A 281 -9.24 -8.46 4.55
CA TRP A 281 -8.22 -9.20 5.32
C TRP A 281 -8.74 -10.52 5.89
N HIS A 282 -10.07 -10.69 5.97
CA HIS A 282 -10.70 -11.92 6.42
C HIS A 282 -11.11 -12.85 5.28
N ILE A 283 -11.45 -12.30 4.12
CA ILE A 283 -12.01 -13.10 3.02
C ILE A 283 -11.02 -13.36 1.87
N TYR A 284 -10.05 -12.47 1.64
CA TYR A 284 -9.06 -12.61 0.56
C TYR A 284 -7.65 -12.84 1.11
N GLY A 285 -6.95 -13.83 0.56
CA GLY A 285 -5.51 -13.96 0.70
C GLY A 285 -4.76 -13.11 -0.35
N ARG A 286 -3.55 -12.70 0.01
CA ARG A 286 -2.58 -12.00 -0.84
C ARG A 286 -1.33 -12.84 -1.00
N LEU A 287 -0.40 -12.37 -1.83
CA LEU A 287 0.89 -13.04 -2.00
C LEU A 287 1.71 -13.00 -0.71
N VAL A 288 1.68 -11.87 0.01
CA VAL A 288 2.36 -11.67 1.29
C VAL A 288 1.44 -10.95 2.25
N THR A 289 1.69 -11.10 3.55
CA THR A 289 0.92 -10.46 4.62
C THR A 289 1.85 -9.97 5.74
N LEU A 290 1.30 -9.34 6.78
CA LEU A 290 2.06 -9.01 8.00
C LEU A 290 1.66 -9.96 9.13
N TRP A 291 2.62 -10.23 10.02
CA TRP A 291 2.34 -11.01 11.22
C TRP A 291 2.10 -10.09 12.40
N LYS A 292 0.85 -9.96 12.84
CA LYS A 292 0.47 -9.12 13.99
C LYS A 292 1.06 -7.70 13.88
N GLU A 293 1.88 -7.29 14.84
CA GLU A 293 2.47 -5.95 14.94
C GLU A 293 3.80 -5.81 14.18
N GLU A 294 4.24 -6.88 13.52
CA GLU A 294 5.48 -6.88 12.73
C GLU A 294 5.33 -6.04 11.46
N THR A 295 6.44 -5.46 11.01
CA THR A 295 6.49 -4.58 9.83
C THR A 295 7.12 -5.23 8.61
N GLU A 296 7.68 -6.43 8.74
CA GLU A 296 8.28 -7.17 7.62
C GLU A 296 7.24 -8.11 6.99
N PRO A 297 7.00 -8.04 5.67
CA PRO A 297 6.10 -8.96 4.98
C PRO A 297 6.54 -10.43 5.13
N ILE A 298 5.57 -11.30 5.40
CA ILE A 298 5.73 -12.75 5.51
C ILE A 298 4.99 -13.49 4.37
N PRO A 299 5.39 -14.73 4.03
CA PRO A 299 4.69 -15.56 3.06
C PRO A 299 3.20 -15.77 3.38
N GLU A 300 2.34 -15.64 2.38
CA GLU A 300 0.92 -16.03 2.45
C GLU A 300 0.57 -16.96 1.27
N LEU A 301 -0.09 -16.46 0.22
CA LEU A 301 -0.34 -17.21 -1.02
C LEU A 301 0.93 -17.36 -1.87
N ALA A 302 1.94 -16.52 -1.68
CA ALA A 302 3.29 -16.81 -2.13
C ALA A 302 4.09 -17.47 -1.01
N VAL A 303 4.95 -18.42 -1.37
CA VAL A 303 5.78 -19.19 -0.43
C VAL A 303 7.22 -18.68 -0.38
N ALA A 304 7.60 -17.90 -1.39
CA ALA A 304 8.90 -17.28 -1.51
C ALA A 304 8.83 -16.14 -2.53
N TRP A 305 9.76 -15.18 -2.42
CA TRP A 305 9.97 -14.13 -3.41
C TRP A 305 11.44 -13.83 -3.63
N ALA A 306 11.76 -13.29 -4.79
CA ALA A 306 13.08 -12.77 -5.10
C ALA A 306 13.00 -11.67 -6.16
N PHE A 307 14.05 -10.85 -6.25
CA PHE A 307 14.21 -9.82 -7.25
C PHE A 307 15.32 -10.19 -8.24
N SER A 308 15.25 -9.65 -9.46
CA SER A 308 16.44 -9.53 -10.32
C SER A 308 17.51 -8.66 -9.66
N LYS A 309 18.77 -8.80 -10.07
CA LYS A 309 19.89 -8.03 -9.51
C LYS A 309 19.76 -6.51 -9.66
N ASP A 310 19.12 -6.08 -10.74
CA ASP A 310 18.81 -4.67 -11.00
C ASP A 310 17.53 -4.22 -10.29
N MET A 311 16.87 -5.10 -9.52
CA MET A 311 15.64 -4.85 -8.78
C MET A 311 14.45 -4.40 -9.65
N THR A 312 14.47 -4.63 -10.96
CA THR A 312 13.37 -4.26 -11.86
C THR A 312 12.38 -5.38 -12.14
N GLU A 313 12.61 -6.58 -11.61
CA GLU A 313 11.72 -7.72 -11.75
C GLU A 313 11.53 -8.37 -10.38
N LEU A 314 10.26 -8.53 -9.98
CA LEU A 314 9.88 -9.22 -8.75
C LEU A 314 9.23 -10.55 -9.11
N TYR A 315 9.74 -11.62 -8.50
CA TYR A 315 9.28 -12.98 -8.68
C TYR A 315 8.61 -13.46 -7.40
N PHE A 316 7.39 -13.97 -7.50
CA PHE A 316 6.74 -14.73 -6.44
C PHE A 316 6.54 -16.18 -6.86
N VAL A 317 6.81 -17.12 -5.95
CA VAL A 317 6.45 -18.52 -6.10
C VAL A 317 5.12 -18.75 -5.41
N VAL A 318 4.10 -19.20 -6.13
CA VAL A 318 2.73 -19.33 -5.60
C VAL A 318 2.55 -20.68 -4.92
N ARG A 319 1.87 -20.68 -3.76
CA ARG A 319 1.53 -21.84 -2.96
C ARG A 319 0.62 -22.79 -3.74
N GLY A 320 0.97 -24.07 -3.76
CA GLY A 320 0.14 -25.13 -4.32
C GLY A 320 -1.01 -25.51 -3.40
N ASN A 321 -2.02 -26.18 -3.97
CA ASN A 321 -3.20 -26.72 -3.25
C ASN A 321 -4.07 -25.66 -2.54
N VAL A 322 -3.96 -24.38 -2.90
CA VAL A 322 -4.90 -23.36 -2.45
C VAL A 322 -6.12 -23.35 -3.35
N VAL A 323 -7.30 -23.21 -2.75
CA VAL A 323 -8.56 -22.98 -3.47
C VAL A 323 -9.28 -21.75 -2.91
N ALA A 324 -9.98 -21.03 -3.79
CA ALA A 324 -10.96 -20.03 -3.42
C ALA A 324 -12.34 -20.67 -3.33
N TYR A 325 -13.08 -20.37 -2.27
CA TYR A 325 -14.45 -20.83 -2.05
C TYR A 325 -15.47 -19.82 -2.57
N ASP A 326 -16.41 -20.30 -3.37
CA ASP A 326 -17.59 -19.58 -3.85
C ASP A 326 -18.82 -20.08 -3.07
N PRO A 327 -19.28 -19.31 -2.06
CA PRO A 327 -20.42 -19.70 -1.24
C PRO A 327 -21.76 -19.59 -2.00
N TRP A 328 -21.80 -18.83 -3.09
CA TRP A 328 -23.01 -18.57 -3.87
C TRP A 328 -23.42 -19.76 -4.72
N ASN A 329 -22.44 -20.55 -5.16
CA ASN A 329 -22.67 -21.77 -5.96
C ASN A 329 -22.14 -23.05 -5.29
N GLY A 330 -21.56 -22.96 -4.08
CA GLY A 330 -21.00 -24.09 -3.36
C GLY A 330 -19.82 -24.75 -4.10
N LYS A 331 -18.96 -23.94 -4.74
CA LYS A 331 -17.87 -24.41 -5.60
C LYS A 331 -16.52 -23.90 -5.11
N THR A 332 -15.44 -24.62 -5.45
CA THR A 332 -14.07 -24.17 -5.23
C THR A 332 -13.32 -24.00 -6.55
N TYR A 333 -12.40 -23.03 -6.58
CA TYR A 333 -11.54 -22.73 -7.73
C TYR A 333 -10.07 -22.80 -7.31
N PRO A 334 -9.20 -23.54 -8.01
CA PRO A 334 -7.77 -23.56 -7.69
C PRO A 334 -7.16 -22.17 -7.89
N ILE A 335 -6.23 -21.79 -7.01
CA ILE A 335 -5.44 -20.57 -7.13
C ILE A 335 -4.04 -20.92 -7.64
N THR A 336 -3.60 -20.19 -8.66
CA THR A 336 -2.32 -20.38 -9.33
C THR A 336 -1.63 -19.04 -9.59
N ALA A 337 -0.42 -19.06 -10.12
CA ALA A 337 0.27 -17.86 -10.59
C ALA A 337 -0.49 -17.06 -11.66
N VAL A 338 -1.39 -17.71 -12.43
CA VAL A 338 -2.26 -17.02 -13.40
C VAL A 338 -3.25 -16.12 -12.67
N ASP A 339 -3.89 -16.63 -11.61
CA ASP A 339 -4.86 -15.89 -10.80
C ASP A 339 -4.19 -14.71 -10.09
N ALA A 340 -2.96 -14.91 -9.60
CA ALA A 340 -2.16 -13.85 -9.01
C ALA A 340 -1.91 -12.70 -10.00
N LEU A 341 -1.42 -12.99 -11.21
CA LEU A 341 -1.19 -11.97 -12.22
C LEU A 341 -2.50 -11.34 -12.71
N PHE A 342 -3.53 -12.15 -12.94
CA PHE A 342 -4.83 -11.68 -13.41
C PHE A 342 -5.47 -10.68 -12.45
N SER A 343 -5.43 -10.94 -11.15
CA SER A 343 -6.01 -10.07 -10.12
C SER A 343 -5.40 -8.66 -10.16
N ILE A 344 -4.06 -8.59 -10.19
CA ILE A 344 -3.31 -7.34 -10.20
C ILE A 344 -3.47 -6.61 -11.54
N TRP A 345 -3.38 -7.34 -12.66
CA TRP A 345 -3.60 -6.78 -13.99
C TRP A 345 -5.02 -6.23 -14.14
N ARG A 346 -6.02 -6.95 -13.62
CA ARG A 346 -7.44 -6.57 -13.69
C ARG A 346 -7.70 -5.28 -12.91
N ALA A 347 -7.13 -5.11 -11.72
CA ALA A 347 -7.32 -3.88 -10.94
C ALA A 347 -6.87 -2.64 -11.73
N VAL A 348 -5.68 -2.71 -12.36
CA VAL A 348 -5.17 -1.65 -13.24
C VAL A 348 -6.05 -1.49 -14.49
N ARG A 349 -6.48 -2.59 -15.11
CA ARG A 349 -7.31 -2.56 -16.32
C ARG A 349 -8.66 -1.88 -16.09
N LEU A 350 -9.34 -2.22 -15.00
CA LEU A 350 -10.64 -1.65 -14.67
C LEU A 350 -10.54 -0.15 -14.43
N ASN A 351 -9.43 0.32 -13.85
CA ASN A 351 -9.17 1.73 -13.59
C ASN A 351 -10.38 2.44 -12.96
N LEU A 352 -10.87 1.87 -11.86
CA LEU A 352 -12.10 2.33 -11.22
C LEU A 352 -11.86 3.69 -10.55
N PRO A 353 -12.77 4.68 -10.72
CA PRO A 353 -12.63 5.98 -10.07
C PRO A 353 -12.56 5.83 -8.54
N GLY A 354 -11.61 6.49 -7.90
CA GLY A 354 -11.40 6.40 -6.44
C GLY A 354 -10.86 5.05 -5.95
N GLY A 355 -10.50 4.14 -6.85
CA GLY A 355 -9.94 2.84 -6.51
C GLY A 355 -8.44 2.88 -6.17
N PRO A 356 -7.92 1.80 -5.55
CA PRO A 356 -6.53 1.70 -5.10
C PRO A 356 -5.53 1.30 -6.21
N GLN A 357 -5.94 1.23 -7.49
CA GLN A 357 -5.10 0.72 -8.58
C GLN A 357 -3.82 1.51 -8.83
N TRP A 358 -3.78 2.78 -8.43
CA TRP A 358 -2.60 3.64 -8.56
C TRP A 358 -1.39 3.06 -7.82
N MET A 359 -1.61 2.37 -6.69
CA MET A 359 -0.56 1.70 -5.92
C MET A 359 0.09 0.56 -6.70
N ILE A 360 -0.54 0.08 -7.77
CA ILE A 360 0.05 -0.91 -8.68
C ILE A 360 0.62 -0.22 -9.91
N ASP A 361 -0.18 0.56 -10.63
CA ASP A 361 0.18 1.08 -11.96
C ASP A 361 1.38 2.05 -11.93
N GLU A 362 1.57 2.79 -10.84
CA GLU A 362 2.74 3.68 -10.68
C GLU A 362 4.06 2.89 -10.68
N PHE A 363 4.05 1.66 -10.16
CA PHE A 363 5.27 0.90 -9.90
C PHE A 363 5.43 -0.32 -10.83
N ILE A 364 4.35 -0.89 -11.33
CA ILE A 364 4.34 -2.16 -12.08
C ILE A 364 3.81 -1.92 -13.51
N ASP A 365 4.58 -2.36 -14.51
CA ASP A 365 4.05 -2.58 -15.85
C ASP A 365 3.36 -3.95 -15.90
N VAL A 366 2.05 -3.95 -15.66
CA VAL A 366 1.24 -5.17 -15.62
C VAL A 366 1.18 -5.88 -16.98
N ASN A 367 1.41 -5.18 -18.09
CA ASN A 367 1.40 -5.78 -19.43
C ASN A 367 2.75 -6.42 -19.80
N ALA A 368 3.86 -5.94 -19.22
CA ALA A 368 5.18 -6.55 -19.33
C ALA A 368 5.45 -7.66 -18.29
N SER A 369 4.52 -7.84 -17.35
CA SER A 369 4.51 -8.90 -16.35
C SER A 369 4.07 -10.23 -16.98
N SER A 370 4.42 -11.37 -16.36
CA SER A 370 4.17 -12.69 -16.96
C SER A 370 4.15 -13.83 -15.94
N VAL A 371 3.35 -14.87 -16.21
CA VAL A 371 3.41 -16.15 -15.51
C VAL A 371 4.56 -17.00 -16.03
N LEU A 372 5.21 -17.71 -15.11
CA LEU A 372 6.32 -18.62 -15.35
C LEU A 372 5.98 -20.00 -14.74
N THR A 373 6.47 -21.05 -15.39
CA THR A 373 6.62 -22.36 -14.77
C THR A 373 7.76 -22.36 -13.76
N GLU A 374 7.76 -23.32 -12.84
CA GLU A 374 8.85 -23.54 -11.90
C GLU A 374 10.20 -23.76 -12.61
N SER A 375 10.19 -24.46 -13.75
CA SER A 375 11.40 -24.72 -14.55
C SER A 375 11.95 -23.47 -15.24
N GLU A 376 11.08 -22.57 -15.70
CA GLU A 376 11.49 -21.27 -16.25
C GLU A 376 12.12 -20.40 -15.15
N LEU A 377 11.49 -20.30 -13.97
CA LEU A 377 12.06 -19.55 -12.84
C LEU A 377 13.41 -20.15 -12.38
N ASP A 378 13.51 -21.48 -12.30
CA ASP A 378 14.77 -22.14 -11.94
C ASP A 378 15.89 -21.85 -12.96
N SER A 379 15.57 -21.82 -14.25
CA SER A 379 16.51 -21.46 -15.31
C SER A 379 16.96 -19.99 -15.23
N ILE A 380 16.04 -19.08 -14.86
CA ILE A 380 16.35 -17.67 -14.61
C ILE A 380 17.32 -17.57 -13.42
N ALA A 381 17.00 -18.19 -12.29
CA ALA A 381 17.86 -18.15 -11.11
C ALA A 381 19.29 -18.67 -11.41
N ARG A 382 19.41 -19.77 -12.16
CA ARG A 382 20.72 -20.32 -12.56
C ARG A 382 21.51 -19.39 -13.48
N SER A 383 20.84 -18.70 -14.39
CA SER A 383 21.51 -17.93 -15.44
C SER A 383 21.97 -16.55 -14.99
N GLN A 384 21.18 -15.85 -14.18
CA GLN A 384 21.48 -14.47 -13.76
C GLN A 384 21.67 -14.30 -12.25
N GLY A 385 21.24 -15.28 -11.43
CA GLY A 385 21.12 -15.12 -9.98
C GLY A 385 19.91 -14.24 -9.62
N LEU A 386 19.25 -14.53 -8.50
CA LEU A 386 18.17 -13.70 -7.95
C LEU A 386 18.53 -13.27 -6.52
N VAL A 387 18.13 -12.08 -6.13
CA VAL A 387 18.41 -11.53 -4.79
C VAL A 387 17.14 -11.61 -3.96
N THR A 388 17.22 -12.12 -2.74
CA THR A 388 16.09 -12.16 -1.81
C THR A 388 16.51 -11.69 -0.42
N SER A 389 15.55 -11.17 0.33
CA SER A 389 15.71 -10.76 1.72
C SER A 389 14.45 -11.13 2.51
N PHE A 390 14.65 -11.72 3.67
CA PHE A 390 13.59 -12.15 4.59
C PHE A 390 14.16 -12.40 6.00
N GLU A 391 13.46 -11.92 7.03
CA GLU A 391 13.83 -12.04 8.45
C GLU A 391 15.25 -11.54 8.75
N GLY A 392 15.59 -10.37 8.18
CA GLY A 392 16.92 -9.76 8.33
C GLY A 392 18.07 -10.53 7.66
N ARG A 393 17.78 -11.60 6.90
CA ARG A 393 18.74 -12.33 6.08
C ARG A 393 18.63 -11.87 4.64
N SER A 394 19.74 -11.88 3.90
CA SER A 394 19.72 -11.66 2.45
C SER A 394 20.62 -12.69 1.76
N ALA A 395 20.25 -13.10 0.55
CA ALA A 395 21.01 -14.06 -0.24
C ALA A 395 20.87 -13.80 -1.74
N GLU A 396 21.93 -14.12 -2.49
CA GLU A 396 21.82 -14.39 -3.92
C GLU A 396 21.58 -15.89 -4.10
N VAL A 397 20.49 -16.26 -4.77
CA VAL A 397 20.08 -17.65 -5.02
C VAL A 397 20.20 -17.99 -6.51
N HIS A 398 20.63 -19.22 -6.79
CA HIS A 398 20.91 -19.72 -8.13
C HIS A 398 20.00 -20.89 -8.55
N SER A 399 18.96 -21.19 -7.77
CA SER A 399 17.93 -22.17 -8.14
C SER A 399 16.64 -21.91 -7.39
N LEU A 400 15.52 -22.45 -7.90
CA LEU A 400 14.25 -22.44 -7.19
C LEU A 400 14.36 -23.17 -5.84
N SER A 401 15.12 -24.27 -5.79
CA SER A 401 15.33 -25.04 -4.57
C SER A 401 16.09 -24.25 -3.49
N GLU A 402 17.06 -23.42 -3.87
CA GLU A 402 17.74 -22.52 -2.93
C GLU A 402 16.79 -21.44 -2.42
N LEU A 403 15.99 -20.86 -3.32
CA LEU A 403 14.98 -19.87 -2.95
C LEU A 403 13.97 -20.44 -1.94
N LEU A 404 13.37 -21.60 -2.24
CA LEU A 404 12.40 -22.23 -1.33
C LEU A 404 13.03 -22.59 0.02
N ARG A 405 14.29 -23.07 0.02
CA ARG A 405 15.02 -23.38 1.26
C ARG A 405 15.31 -22.14 2.09
N PHE A 406 15.60 -21.00 1.47
CA PHE A 406 15.81 -19.73 2.17
C PHE A 406 14.58 -19.32 3.00
N PHE A 407 13.39 -19.52 2.44
CA PHE A 407 12.08 -19.33 3.09
C PHE A 407 11.59 -20.51 3.94
N GLY A 408 12.36 -21.60 4.03
CA GLY A 408 11.98 -22.79 4.79
C GLY A 408 10.78 -23.56 4.23
N TYR A 409 10.45 -23.40 2.94
CA TYR A 409 9.29 -24.02 2.31
C TYR A 409 9.62 -25.34 1.60
N SER A 410 8.78 -26.36 1.81
CA SER A 410 8.92 -27.69 1.21
C SER A 410 7.62 -28.24 0.61
N GLY A 411 6.55 -27.44 0.63
CA GLY A 411 5.24 -27.82 0.11
C GLY A 411 5.13 -27.72 -1.43
N PRO A 412 3.95 -28.03 -1.97
CA PRO A 412 3.68 -27.91 -3.40
C PRO A 412 3.60 -26.45 -3.86
N THR A 413 3.91 -26.19 -5.12
CA THR A 413 3.79 -24.87 -5.76
C THR A 413 2.78 -24.90 -6.90
N ALA A 414 2.27 -23.73 -7.30
CA ALA A 414 1.34 -23.55 -8.41
C ALA A 414 1.85 -22.51 -9.42
N GLY A 415 3.10 -22.69 -9.86
CA GLY A 415 3.80 -21.78 -10.76
C GLY A 415 4.41 -20.57 -10.04
N ALA A 416 4.97 -19.67 -10.85
CA ALA A 416 5.54 -18.41 -10.39
C ALA A 416 5.01 -17.23 -11.22
N VAL A 417 4.95 -16.05 -10.62
CA VAL A 417 4.58 -14.80 -11.30
C VAL A 417 5.76 -13.84 -11.28
N LYS A 418 6.06 -13.24 -12.43
CA LYS A 418 7.02 -12.15 -12.60
C LYS A 418 6.26 -10.84 -12.77
N PHE A 419 6.43 -9.92 -11.85
CA PHE A 419 6.02 -8.53 -11.99
C PHE A 419 7.17 -7.69 -12.53
N LYS A 420 6.93 -6.97 -13.63
CA LYS A 420 7.90 -6.03 -14.20
C LYS A 420 7.74 -4.68 -13.52
N LEU A 421 8.73 -4.27 -12.74
CA LEU A 421 8.74 -2.96 -12.11
C LEU A 421 9.22 -1.91 -13.12
N ARG A 422 8.62 -0.71 -13.07
CA ARG A 422 9.02 0.43 -13.90
C ARG A 422 10.38 0.98 -13.50
N PHE A 423 10.76 0.79 -12.24
CA PHE A 423 12.04 1.14 -11.64
C PHE A 423 12.27 0.29 -10.38
N PRO A 424 13.50 0.22 -9.84
CA PRO A 424 13.77 -0.42 -8.56
C PRO A 424 12.88 0.12 -7.44
N TYR A 425 12.01 -0.71 -6.86
CA TYR A 425 11.12 -0.30 -5.76
C TYR A 425 10.83 -1.47 -4.81
N VAL A 426 11.76 -1.74 -3.89
CA VAL A 426 11.62 -2.83 -2.90
C VAL A 426 10.36 -2.71 -2.02
N PRO A 427 9.90 -1.50 -1.62
CA PRO A 427 8.67 -1.37 -0.82
C PRO A 427 7.40 -1.88 -1.51
N ILE A 428 7.45 -2.27 -2.80
CA ILE A 428 6.34 -2.91 -3.49
C ILE A 428 5.77 -4.13 -2.73
N LEU A 429 6.59 -4.83 -1.93
CA LEU A 429 6.13 -5.93 -1.08
C LEU A 429 5.07 -5.47 -0.06
N GLN A 430 5.20 -4.26 0.48
CA GLN A 430 4.21 -3.69 1.41
C GLN A 430 2.88 -3.39 0.71
N ILE A 431 2.92 -2.98 -0.56
CA ILE A 431 1.71 -2.76 -1.36
C ILE A 431 0.96 -4.08 -1.58
N PHE A 432 1.68 -5.19 -1.80
CA PHE A 432 1.06 -6.51 -1.93
C PHE A 432 0.37 -7.02 -0.65
N VAL A 433 0.62 -6.41 0.52
CA VAL A 433 -0.11 -6.72 1.77
C VAL A 433 -1.53 -6.13 1.75
N THR A 434 -1.72 -5.03 1.02
CA THR A 434 -2.94 -4.20 1.05
C THR A 434 -4.13 -4.86 0.33
N GLY A 435 -5.30 -4.22 0.40
CA GLY A 435 -6.53 -4.68 -0.25
C GLY A 435 -6.37 -4.94 -1.75
N VAL A 436 -5.67 -4.08 -2.50
CA VAL A 436 -5.46 -4.24 -3.95
C VAL A 436 -4.57 -5.45 -4.29
N GLY A 437 -3.82 -5.96 -3.32
CA GLY A 437 -3.02 -7.19 -3.42
C GLY A 437 -3.83 -8.49 -3.30
N SER A 438 -5.15 -8.39 -3.06
CA SER A 438 -6.05 -9.53 -2.92
C SER A 438 -6.16 -10.35 -4.20
N ILE A 439 -6.05 -11.68 -4.06
CA ILE A 439 -6.09 -12.61 -5.19
C ILE A 439 -7.47 -13.22 -5.36
N ILE A 440 -8.01 -13.08 -6.57
CA ILE A 440 -9.29 -13.65 -7.01
C ILE A 440 -9.06 -14.75 -8.06
N PRO A 441 -9.90 -15.80 -8.11
CA PRO A 441 -9.85 -16.81 -9.16
C PRO A 441 -10.32 -16.24 -10.51
N MET A 442 -9.44 -16.26 -11.52
CA MET A 442 -9.73 -15.80 -12.88
C MET A 442 -10.91 -16.56 -13.49
N GLN A 443 -11.03 -17.86 -13.18
CA GLN A 443 -12.14 -18.69 -13.65
C GLN A 443 -13.49 -18.24 -13.10
N TYR A 444 -13.56 -17.76 -11.86
CA TYR A 444 -14.80 -17.22 -11.31
C TYR A 444 -15.16 -15.90 -12.00
N ALA A 445 -14.18 -15.00 -12.14
CA ALA A 445 -14.38 -13.68 -12.72
C ALA A 445 -14.85 -13.74 -14.19
N LEU A 446 -14.29 -14.66 -14.99
CA LEU A 446 -14.57 -14.74 -16.43
C LEU A 446 -15.60 -15.79 -16.82
N GLY A 447 -15.96 -16.71 -15.92
CA GLY A 447 -16.92 -17.78 -16.21
C GLY A 447 -16.57 -18.57 -17.48
N ASP A 448 -17.49 -18.62 -18.44
CA ASP A 448 -17.34 -19.36 -19.69
C ASP A 448 -16.20 -18.83 -20.59
N GLN A 449 -15.80 -17.57 -20.42
CA GLN A 449 -14.71 -16.96 -21.19
C GLN A 449 -13.31 -17.37 -20.70
N HIS A 450 -13.21 -18.00 -19.52
CA HIS A 450 -11.94 -18.35 -18.89
C HIS A 450 -10.99 -19.13 -19.80
N GLN A 451 -11.47 -20.19 -20.47
CA GLN A 451 -10.61 -21.04 -21.30
C GLN A 451 -10.07 -20.30 -22.53
N ALA A 452 -10.90 -19.44 -23.15
CA ALA A 452 -10.49 -18.62 -24.27
C ALA A 452 -9.45 -17.57 -23.84
N ALA A 453 -9.69 -16.90 -22.71
CA ALA A 453 -8.76 -15.93 -22.14
C ALA A 453 -7.42 -16.54 -21.74
N LEU A 454 -7.44 -17.76 -21.19
CA LEU A 454 -6.23 -18.51 -20.85
C LEU A 454 -5.41 -18.88 -22.10
N ALA A 455 -6.09 -19.35 -23.16
CA ALA A 455 -5.43 -19.66 -24.43
C ALA A 455 -4.83 -18.42 -25.09
N ASP A 456 -5.60 -17.33 -25.19
CA ASP A 456 -5.19 -16.07 -25.82
C ASP A 456 -3.99 -15.40 -25.11
N SER A 457 -3.95 -15.51 -23.78
CA SER A 457 -2.85 -14.99 -22.97
C SER A 457 -1.64 -15.93 -22.90
N ASN A 458 -1.68 -17.07 -23.57
CA ASN A 458 -0.65 -18.12 -23.46
C ASN A 458 -0.38 -18.50 -21.99
N ASN A 459 -1.46 -18.81 -21.27
CA ASN A 459 -1.44 -19.12 -19.84
C ASN A 459 -0.82 -18.00 -18.98
N GLY A 460 -1.21 -16.75 -19.23
CA GLY A 460 -0.70 -15.58 -18.48
C GLY A 460 0.70 -15.11 -18.87
N ARG A 461 1.29 -15.60 -19.98
CA ARG A 461 2.55 -15.06 -20.53
C ARG A 461 2.36 -13.75 -21.29
N ASN A 462 1.13 -13.47 -21.73
CA ASN A 462 0.74 -12.24 -22.41
C ASN A 462 -0.55 -11.68 -21.78
N PRO A 463 -0.45 -11.05 -20.58
CA PRO A 463 -1.62 -10.57 -19.84
C PRO A 463 -2.42 -9.49 -20.60
N ALA A 464 -1.79 -8.72 -21.50
CA ALA A 464 -2.49 -7.74 -22.34
C ALA A 464 -3.61 -8.37 -23.19
N ALA A 465 -3.53 -9.67 -23.50
CA ALA A 465 -4.58 -10.38 -24.22
C ALA A 465 -5.91 -10.47 -23.44
N TRP A 466 -5.88 -10.33 -22.11
CA TRP A 466 -7.08 -10.31 -21.27
C TRP A 466 -7.97 -9.08 -21.51
N ALA A 467 -7.47 -8.03 -22.16
CA ALA A 467 -8.25 -6.83 -22.50
C ALA A 467 -9.42 -7.10 -23.46
N LYS A 468 -9.44 -8.25 -24.13
CA LYS A 468 -10.60 -8.73 -24.91
C LYS A 468 -11.78 -9.17 -24.04
N TYR A 469 -11.50 -9.51 -22.78
CA TYR A 469 -12.44 -10.14 -21.84
C TYR A 469 -12.76 -9.26 -20.63
N VAL A 470 -11.89 -8.28 -20.33
CA VAL A 470 -12.06 -7.30 -19.25
C VAL A 470 -12.05 -5.89 -19.82
N GLY A 471 -13.15 -5.18 -19.63
CA GLY A 471 -13.36 -3.79 -19.97
C GLY A 471 -12.73 -2.81 -18.97
N VAL A 472 -13.14 -1.55 -19.05
CA VAL A 472 -12.75 -0.46 -18.15
C VAL A 472 -14.00 0.08 -17.47
N GLY A 473 -13.88 0.50 -16.22
CA GLY A 473 -14.93 1.12 -15.46
C GLY A 473 -15.91 0.14 -14.83
N GLU A 474 -16.91 0.71 -14.15
CA GLU A 474 -17.87 0.01 -13.30
C GLU A 474 -18.91 -0.81 -14.08
N GLU A 475 -18.94 -0.66 -15.41
CA GLU A 475 -19.84 -1.44 -16.27
C GLU A 475 -19.31 -2.85 -16.58
N ASP A 476 -18.02 -3.10 -16.31
CA ASP A 476 -17.40 -4.40 -16.55
C ASP A 476 -18.06 -5.54 -15.76
N ALA A 477 -18.28 -6.67 -16.43
CA ALA A 477 -19.00 -7.80 -15.85
C ALA A 477 -18.24 -8.42 -14.66
N THR A 478 -16.91 -8.43 -14.69
CA THR A 478 -16.10 -9.00 -13.60
C THR A 478 -16.23 -8.16 -12.34
N PHE A 479 -16.27 -6.83 -12.48
CA PHE A 479 -16.47 -5.89 -11.37
C PHE A 479 -17.87 -6.04 -10.78
N LYS A 480 -18.93 -6.02 -11.60
CA LYS A 480 -20.30 -6.19 -11.11
C LYS A 480 -20.51 -7.48 -10.34
N LEU A 481 -19.86 -8.56 -10.80
CA LEU A 481 -19.90 -9.86 -10.13
C LEU A 481 -19.25 -9.77 -8.73
N LEU A 482 -17.99 -9.35 -8.66
CA LEU A 482 -17.24 -9.33 -7.41
C LEU A 482 -17.75 -8.27 -6.42
N SER A 483 -18.37 -7.21 -6.92
CA SER A 483 -18.94 -6.15 -6.08
C SER A 483 -20.00 -6.66 -5.10
N THR A 484 -20.71 -7.73 -5.46
CA THR A 484 -21.83 -8.28 -4.68
C THR A 484 -21.66 -9.74 -4.31
N LYS A 485 -20.76 -10.47 -4.98
CA LYS A 485 -20.53 -11.90 -4.79
C LYS A 485 -19.03 -12.19 -4.62
N PRO A 486 -18.44 -11.81 -3.48
CA PRO A 486 -17.05 -12.15 -3.19
C PRO A 486 -16.84 -13.67 -3.09
N VAL A 487 -15.61 -14.09 -3.39
CA VAL A 487 -15.11 -15.46 -3.19
C VAL A 487 -13.91 -15.42 -2.27
N SER A 488 -13.62 -16.53 -1.58
CA SER A 488 -12.74 -16.45 -0.41
C SER A 488 -11.60 -17.46 -0.41
N THR A 489 -10.38 -16.96 -0.27
CA THR A 489 -9.16 -17.72 0.02
C THR A 489 -8.68 -17.51 1.46
N GLY A 490 -9.24 -16.51 2.16
CA GLY A 490 -8.96 -16.19 3.54
C GLY A 490 -9.65 -17.11 4.56
N PRO A 491 -9.45 -16.86 5.87
CA PRO A 491 -10.01 -17.67 6.95
C PRO A 491 -11.54 -17.62 7.05
N TYR A 492 -12.18 -16.61 6.48
CA TYR A 492 -13.64 -16.48 6.44
C TYR A 492 -14.16 -16.34 5.01
N TYR A 493 -15.46 -16.55 4.83
CA TYR A 493 -16.20 -16.14 3.64
C TYR A 493 -17.44 -15.33 4.02
N VAL A 494 -17.90 -14.48 3.11
CA VAL A 494 -19.19 -13.77 3.25
C VAL A 494 -20.31 -14.77 3.03
N ALA A 495 -21.05 -15.11 4.10
CA ALA A 495 -22.13 -16.09 4.06
C ALA A 495 -23.49 -15.45 3.78
N ASP A 496 -23.70 -14.24 4.29
CA ASP A 496 -24.89 -13.43 4.08
C ASP A 496 -24.54 -11.96 4.35
N TYR A 497 -25.31 -11.03 3.77
CA TYR A 497 -25.17 -9.62 4.10
C TYR A 497 -26.44 -8.85 3.76
N LYS A 498 -26.63 -7.74 4.46
CA LYS A 498 -27.66 -6.76 4.16
C LYS A 498 -27.04 -5.37 4.26
N GLU A 499 -27.04 -4.67 3.13
CA GLU A 499 -26.54 -3.30 3.01
C GLU A 499 -27.11 -2.38 4.11
N ASP A 500 -26.23 -1.54 4.65
CA ASP A 500 -26.48 -0.65 5.79
C ASP A 500 -27.03 -1.36 7.05
N SER A 501 -26.77 -2.66 7.21
CA SER A 501 -27.28 -3.44 8.33
C SER A 501 -26.30 -4.46 8.90
N TYR A 502 -25.86 -5.46 8.13
CA TYR A 502 -24.94 -6.48 8.64
C TYR A 502 -24.14 -7.17 7.53
N ILE A 503 -22.98 -7.71 7.90
CA ILE A 503 -22.20 -8.66 7.09
C ILE A 503 -21.93 -9.88 7.98
N LEU A 504 -22.36 -11.06 7.52
CA LEU A 504 -22.14 -12.32 8.23
C LEU A 504 -20.94 -13.04 7.61
N LEU A 505 -19.85 -13.11 8.36
CA LEU A 505 -18.68 -13.91 8.02
C LEU A 505 -18.76 -15.29 8.69
N LYS A 506 -18.45 -16.35 7.95
CA LYS A 506 -18.32 -17.72 8.50
C LYS A 506 -16.95 -18.29 8.20
N TYR A 507 -16.44 -19.15 9.07
CA TYR A 507 -15.18 -19.84 8.85
C TYR A 507 -15.16 -20.55 7.50
N ASN A 508 -14.12 -20.31 6.72
CA ASN A 508 -13.92 -20.93 5.43
C ASN A 508 -13.45 -22.38 5.59
N PRO A 509 -14.28 -23.38 5.26
CA PRO A 509 -13.93 -24.78 5.43
C PRO A 509 -12.80 -25.23 4.48
N TYR A 510 -12.41 -24.38 3.52
CA TYR A 510 -11.34 -24.61 2.57
C TYR A 510 -10.10 -23.75 2.82
N TYR A 511 -10.01 -23.07 3.98
CA TYR A 511 -8.86 -22.25 4.30
C TYR A 511 -7.57 -23.07 4.34
N TRP A 512 -6.57 -22.66 3.56
CA TRP A 512 -5.34 -23.42 3.38
C TRP A 512 -4.47 -23.48 4.65
N ASN A 513 -4.62 -22.51 5.56
CA ASN A 513 -3.88 -22.45 6.83
C ASN A 513 -4.73 -22.85 8.04
N ALA A 514 -5.65 -23.80 7.86
CA ALA A 514 -6.54 -24.27 8.93
C ALA A 514 -5.81 -24.92 10.13
N THR A 515 -4.52 -25.22 10.03
CA THR A 515 -3.70 -25.76 11.13
C THR A 515 -3.11 -24.68 12.04
N LEU A 516 -3.20 -23.39 11.68
CA LEU A 516 -2.58 -22.29 12.42
C LEU A 516 -2.94 -22.29 13.91
N TRP A 517 -4.21 -22.51 14.25
CA TRP A 517 -4.64 -22.62 15.65
C TRP A 517 -3.99 -23.79 16.38
N GLN A 518 -3.89 -24.93 15.72
CA GLN A 518 -3.28 -26.12 16.31
C GLN A 518 -1.79 -25.89 16.55
N GLU A 519 -1.13 -25.16 15.64
CA GLU A 519 0.29 -24.81 15.76
C GLU A 519 0.55 -23.80 16.89
N LEU A 520 -0.31 -22.79 17.03
CA LEU A 520 -0.15 -21.74 18.03
C LEU A 520 -0.61 -22.15 19.43
N TYR A 521 -1.73 -22.87 19.51
CA TYR A 521 -2.46 -23.11 20.76
C TYR A 521 -2.71 -24.59 21.06
N GLY A 522 -2.30 -25.51 20.19
CA GLY A 522 -2.48 -26.95 20.40
C GLY A 522 -3.94 -27.44 20.28
N PHE A 523 -4.84 -26.59 19.78
CA PHE A 523 -6.27 -26.86 19.65
C PHE A 523 -6.76 -26.53 18.23
N LYS A 524 -7.80 -27.23 17.75
CA LYS A 524 -8.43 -26.95 16.46
C LYS A 524 -9.85 -26.45 16.73
N PRO A 525 -10.15 -25.16 16.48
CA PRO A 525 -11.49 -24.60 16.64
C PRO A 525 -12.52 -25.19 15.69
#